data_AF-A0A852N106-F1
#
_entry.id   AF-A0A852N106-F1
#
_cell.length_a   1.000
_cell.length_b   1.000
_cell.length_c   1.000
_cell.angle_alpha   90.00
_cell.angle_beta   90.00
_cell.angle_gamma   90.00
#
_symmetry.space_group_name_H-M   'P 1'
#
loop_
_entity.id
_entity.type
_entity.pdbx_description
1 polymer ?
#
loop_
_entity_poly.entity_id
_entity_poly.type
_entity_poly.pdbx_seq_one_letter_code
_entity_poly.pdbx_strand_id
1 'polypeptide(L)'
;PWTKAADLWPSMIRSSPVCVWSLVSAMNRVQLLGRVGQDPIMRQVEGKNPVTIFSLATNEMWRTGDGEVSQGALLFLCTLGDISQKTTWHRISVFRPGLRDVTYQYVRKGSRIFVEGKIDYGEYTDKNNVRRQATTIIA
;
A
#
# COMPACT_ATOMS: atom_id res chain seq x y z
N PRO A 1 24.03 30.83 40.43
CA PRO A 1 24.33 31.93 39.48
C PRO A 1 24.71 31.37 38.10
N TRP A 2 23.71 30.90 37.35
CA TRP A 2 23.81 30.46 35.96
C TRP A 2 22.46 30.73 35.28
N THR A 3 22.12 32.01 35.15
CA THR A 3 20.86 32.50 34.55
C THR A 3 21.14 33.62 33.54
N LYS A 4 22.11 33.42 32.64
CA LYS A 4 22.38 34.33 31.51
C LYS A 4 22.99 33.57 30.33
N ALA A 5 22.17 32.81 29.60
CA ALA A 5 22.57 32.28 28.29
C ALA A 5 21.39 32.08 27.31
N ALA A 6 20.17 32.50 27.66
CA ALA A 6 18.98 32.33 26.81
C ALA A 6 18.53 33.61 26.08
N ASP A 7 19.12 34.77 26.39
CA ASP A 7 18.56 36.08 26.02
C ASP A 7 19.31 36.85 24.91
N LEU A 8 20.06 36.17 24.03
CA LEU A 8 20.78 36.85 22.94
C LEU A 8 20.37 36.48 21.52
N TRP A 9 19.26 35.77 21.33
CA TRP A 9 18.66 35.62 20.00
C TRP A 9 17.15 35.78 20.03
N PRO A 10 16.66 37.03 19.91
CA PRO A 10 15.51 37.26 19.04
C PRO A 10 15.54 38.65 18.39
N SER A 11 16.22 38.82 17.25
CA SER A 11 16.04 40.03 16.43
C SER A 11 16.27 39.88 14.93
N MET A 12 16.66 38.71 14.41
CA MET A 12 16.99 38.55 12.99
C MET A 12 16.16 37.49 12.25
N ILE A 13 14.89 37.31 12.63
CA ILE A 13 13.90 36.54 11.85
C ILE A 13 12.58 37.33 11.81
N ARG A 14 12.63 38.57 11.33
CA ARG A 14 11.44 39.38 11.10
C ARG A 14 11.59 40.27 9.86
N SER A 15 11.68 39.66 8.69
CA SER A 15 11.37 40.33 7.42
C SER A 15 11.44 39.39 6.21
N SER A 16 10.47 38.49 6.07
CA SER A 16 10.04 37.98 4.76
C SER A 16 8.62 37.40 4.90
N PRO A 17 7.58 38.01 4.32
CA PRO A 17 6.19 37.56 4.48
C PRO A 17 5.83 36.37 3.59
N VAL A 18 6.82 35.67 3.02
CA VAL A 18 6.59 34.48 2.21
C VAL A 18 7.36 33.34 2.87
N CYS A 19 6.84 32.87 4.00
CA CYS A 19 7.09 31.50 4.43
C CYS A 19 6.41 30.60 3.39
N VAL A 20 7.08 30.43 2.24
CA VAL A 20 6.77 29.35 1.32
C VAL A 20 7.14 28.11 2.11
N TRP A 21 6.14 27.47 2.71
CA TRP A 21 6.20 26.08 3.10
C TRP A 21 6.55 25.29 1.84
N SER A 22 7.83 25.21 1.50
CA SER A 22 8.30 24.32 0.44
C SER A 22 8.13 22.93 1.04
N LEU A 23 6.94 22.37 0.82
CA LEU A 23 6.66 20.97 1.08
C LEU A 23 7.77 20.18 0.37
N VAL A 24 8.58 19.49 1.16
CA VAL A 24 9.63 18.62 0.64
C VAL A 24 8.96 17.60 -0.28
N SER A 25 9.49 17.44 -1.49
CA SER A 25 8.96 16.46 -2.43
C SER A 25 9.22 15.05 -1.87
N ALA A 26 8.15 14.35 -1.50
CA ALA A 26 8.19 12.96 -1.06
C ALA A 26 7.52 12.08 -2.13
N MET A 27 8.11 10.91 -2.40
CA MET A 27 7.60 9.97 -3.39
C MET A 27 6.86 8.81 -2.70
N ASN A 28 5.61 8.58 -3.10
CA ASN A 28 4.84 7.40 -2.73
C ASN A 28 4.33 6.75 -4.03
N ARG A 29 4.89 5.57 -4.35
CA ARG A 29 4.56 4.79 -5.54
C ARG A 29 4.50 3.31 -5.18
N VAL A 30 3.45 2.64 -5.64
CA VAL A 30 3.21 1.21 -5.48
C VAL A 30 3.01 0.60 -6.87
N GLN A 31 3.64 -0.53 -7.13
CA GLN A 31 3.49 -1.31 -8.35
C GLN A 31 3.15 -2.75 -7.99
N LEU A 32 2.02 -3.25 -8.47
CA LEU A 32 1.55 -4.60 -8.23
C LEU A 32 1.24 -5.31 -9.53
N LEU A 33 1.56 -6.60 -9.57
CA LEU A 33 1.14 -7.50 -10.62
C LEU A 33 0.50 -8.71 -9.96
N GLY A 34 -0.77 -8.96 -10.24
CA GLY A 34 -1.50 -10.01 -9.56
C GLY A 34 -2.79 -10.40 -10.24
N ARG A 35 -3.57 -11.23 -9.54
CA ARG A 35 -4.88 -11.69 -10.01
C ARG A 35 -6.00 -11.10 -9.18
N VAL A 36 -7.10 -10.78 -9.84
CA VAL A 36 -8.29 -10.25 -9.18
C VAL A 36 -9.04 -11.35 -8.44
N GLY A 37 -9.35 -11.13 -7.16
CA GLY A 37 -10.03 -12.12 -6.30
C GLY A 37 -11.54 -12.13 -6.44
N GLN A 38 -12.12 -10.96 -6.67
CA GLN A 38 -13.56 -10.74 -6.76
C GLN A 38 -13.86 -9.74 -7.88
N ASP A 39 -15.04 -9.84 -8.48
CA ASP A 39 -15.47 -8.88 -9.48
C ASP A 39 -15.47 -7.44 -8.92
N PRO A 40 -15.14 -6.44 -9.74
CA PRO A 40 -15.08 -5.05 -9.30
C PRO A 40 -16.45 -4.53 -8.89
N ILE A 41 -16.52 -3.87 -7.74
CA ILE A 41 -17.75 -3.28 -7.21
C ILE A 41 -17.65 -1.76 -7.35
N MET A 42 -18.61 -1.16 -8.06
CA MET A 42 -18.73 0.29 -8.13
C MET A 42 -19.54 0.80 -6.93
N ARG A 43 -18.92 1.61 -6.08
CA ARG A 43 -19.56 2.25 -4.94
C ARG A 43 -19.75 3.73 -5.23
N GLN A 44 -21.01 4.14 -5.26
CA GLN A 44 -21.39 5.55 -5.30
C GLN A 44 -21.89 5.94 -3.91
N VAL A 45 -21.28 6.96 -3.31
CA VAL A 45 -21.72 7.55 -2.04
C VAL A 45 -22.28 8.92 -2.37
N GLU A 46 -23.44 9.26 -1.82
CA GLU A 46 -24.06 10.57 -2.01
C GLU A 46 -23.08 11.70 -1.67
N GLY A 47 -22.90 12.63 -2.61
CA GLY A 47 -21.96 13.74 -2.47
C GLY A 47 -20.48 13.43 -2.75
N LYS A 48 -20.10 12.18 -3.06
CA LYS A 48 -18.73 11.81 -3.44
C LYS A 48 -18.68 11.21 -4.85
N ASN A 49 -17.52 11.38 -5.49
CA ASN A 49 -17.24 10.74 -6.78
C ASN A 49 -17.36 9.22 -6.66
N PRO A 50 -17.97 8.52 -7.63
CA PRO A 50 -18.05 7.07 -7.60
C PRO A 50 -16.66 6.44 -7.69
N VAL A 51 -16.49 5.32 -6.98
CA VAL A 51 -15.23 4.62 -6.81
C VAL A 51 -15.42 3.15 -7.16
N THR A 52 -14.53 2.59 -7.98
CA THR A 52 -14.50 1.15 -8.27
C THR A 52 -13.50 0.46 -7.35
N ILE A 53 -13.93 -0.60 -6.67
CA ILE A 53 -13.16 -1.28 -5.63
C ILE A 53 -13.06 -2.77 -5.96
N PHE A 54 -11.87 -3.34 -5.83
CA PHE A 54 -11.64 -4.76 -6.00
C PHE A 54 -10.45 -5.25 -5.15
N SER A 55 -10.31 -6.57 -5.03
CA SER A 55 -9.18 -7.21 -4.35
C SER A 55 -8.21 -7.82 -5.35
N LEU A 56 -6.91 -7.69 -5.09
CA LEU A 56 -5.83 -8.25 -5.91
C LEU A 56 -4.92 -9.12 -5.05
N ALA A 57 -4.74 -10.36 -5.48
CA ALA A 57 -3.83 -11.33 -4.89
C ALA A 57 -2.45 -11.23 -5.53
N THR A 58 -1.42 -11.10 -4.70
CA THR A 58 -0.02 -11.31 -5.07
C THR A 58 0.50 -12.52 -4.33
N ASN A 59 1.16 -13.43 -5.05
CA ASN A 59 1.73 -14.64 -4.47
C ASN A 59 3.24 -14.48 -4.36
N GLU A 60 3.77 -14.79 -3.18
CA GLU A 60 5.19 -14.90 -2.90
C GLU A 60 5.50 -16.37 -2.65
N MET A 61 6.43 -16.93 -3.42
CA MET A 61 6.88 -18.31 -3.29
C MET A 61 8.32 -18.31 -2.80
N TRP A 62 8.58 -19.07 -1.74
CA TRP A 62 9.92 -19.20 -1.18
C TRP A 62 10.17 -20.67 -0.86
N ARG A 63 11.43 -21.09 -0.96
CA ARG A 63 11.82 -22.45 -0.60
C ARG A 63 12.18 -22.44 0.88
N THR A 64 11.45 -23.20 1.68
CA THR A 64 11.83 -23.47 3.06
C THR A 64 12.82 -24.61 3.03
N GLY A 65 14.11 -24.29 3.10
CA GLY A 65 15.17 -25.27 3.09
C GLY A 65 16.39 -24.65 3.72
N ASP A 66 16.36 -24.48 5.04
CA ASP A 66 17.60 -24.30 5.78
C ASP A 66 18.38 -25.59 5.60
N GLY A 67 19.48 -25.47 4.88
CA GLY A 67 20.44 -26.54 4.72
C GLY A 67 21.03 -26.88 6.07
N GLU A 68 20.48 -27.90 6.71
CA GLU A 68 21.35 -28.97 7.17
C GLU A 68 21.44 -29.99 6.03
N VAL A 69 22.34 -29.71 5.08
CA VAL A 69 23.10 -30.79 4.48
C VAL A 69 23.95 -31.32 5.64
N SER A 70 23.36 -32.15 6.50
CA SER A 70 24.10 -32.90 7.50
C SER A 70 25.16 -33.66 6.70
N GLN A 71 26.40 -33.22 6.87
CA GLN A 71 27.56 -33.66 6.12
C GLN A 71 27.61 -35.19 6.15
N GLY A 72 27.22 -35.84 5.05
CA GLY A 72 27.24 -37.31 4.95
C GLY A 72 26.12 -37.98 4.15
N ALA A 73 25.04 -37.29 3.77
CA ALA A 73 24.00 -37.90 2.95
C ALA A 73 24.33 -37.80 1.45
N LEU A 74 24.54 -38.97 0.81
CA LEU A 74 24.79 -39.16 -0.61
C LEU A 74 23.82 -38.31 -1.47
N LEU A 75 24.39 -37.55 -2.41
CA LEU A 75 23.80 -36.51 -3.29
C LEU A 75 22.48 -36.85 -4.05
N PHE A 76 21.90 -38.04 -3.88
CA PHE A 76 20.73 -38.49 -4.62
C PHE A 76 19.40 -38.46 -3.85
N LEU A 77 19.41 -38.09 -2.56
CA LEU A 77 18.22 -38.02 -1.71
C LEU A 77 18.06 -36.64 -1.07
N CYS A 78 18.37 -35.55 -1.79
CA CYS A 78 17.89 -34.23 -1.40
C CYS A 78 16.37 -34.21 -1.55
N THR A 79 15.69 -34.62 -0.48
CA THR A 79 14.25 -34.65 -0.33
C THR A 79 13.65 -33.31 -0.74
N LEU A 80 12.60 -33.39 -1.57
CA LEU A 80 11.69 -32.32 -1.95
C LEU A 80 11.55 -31.28 -0.82
N GLY A 81 12.32 -30.20 -0.91
CA GLY A 81 12.18 -29.08 0.01
C GLY A 81 10.78 -28.48 -0.14
N ASP A 82 10.08 -28.34 0.98
CA ASP A 82 8.73 -27.79 1.01
C ASP A 82 8.73 -26.38 0.41
N ILE A 83 8.08 -26.23 -0.75
CA ILE A 83 7.88 -24.93 -1.38
C ILE A 83 6.71 -24.26 -0.66
N SER A 84 7.00 -23.21 0.09
CA SER A 84 6.00 -22.42 0.79
C SER A 84 5.47 -21.31 -0.09
N GLN A 85 4.14 -21.12 -0.09
CA GLN A 85 3.47 -20.04 -0.81
C GLN A 85 2.70 -19.15 0.16
N LYS A 86 2.98 -17.84 0.12
CA LYS A 86 2.22 -16.81 0.84
C LYS A 86 1.41 -16.00 -0.14
N THR A 87 0.12 -15.83 0.13
CA THR A 87 -0.78 -15.00 -0.68
C THR A 87 -1.13 -13.73 0.09
N THR A 88 -0.84 -12.57 -0.49
CA THR A 88 -1.18 -11.26 0.09
C THR A 88 -2.31 -10.63 -0.71
N TRP A 89 -3.38 -10.25 0.00
CA TRP A 89 -4.56 -9.62 -0.57
C TRP A 89 -4.49 -8.11 -0.41
N HIS A 90 -4.53 -7.39 -1.53
CA HIS A 90 -4.49 -5.94 -1.60
C HIS A 90 -5.87 -5.39 -1.95
N ARG A 91 -6.29 -4.33 -1.27
CA ARG A 91 -7.51 -3.58 -1.60
C ARG A 91 -7.16 -2.41 -2.49
N ILE A 92 -7.76 -2.38 -3.68
CA ILE A 92 -7.50 -1.32 -4.67
C ILE A 92 -8.78 -0.50 -4.84
N SER A 93 -8.64 0.83 -4.86
CA SER A 93 -9.72 1.77 -5.11
C SER A 93 -9.34 2.70 -6.26
N VAL A 94 -10.15 2.70 -7.30
CA VAL A 94 -9.95 3.50 -8.51
C VAL A 94 -10.87 4.71 -8.46
N PHE A 95 -10.28 5.91 -8.38
CA PHE A 95 -11.04 7.16 -8.30
C PHE A 95 -11.09 7.90 -9.64
N ARG A 96 -10.13 7.66 -10.53
CA ARG A 96 -10.05 8.33 -11.83
C ARG A 96 -11.26 7.96 -12.69
N PRO A 97 -12.01 8.94 -13.23
CA PRO A 97 -13.29 8.70 -13.88
C PRO A 97 -13.18 7.81 -15.12
N GLY A 98 -12.15 7.97 -15.96
CA GLY A 98 -11.94 7.09 -17.12
C GLY A 98 -11.53 5.67 -16.71
N LEU A 99 -10.62 5.52 -15.75
CA LEU A 99 -10.11 4.21 -15.34
C LEU A 99 -11.14 3.40 -14.55
N ARG A 100 -11.98 4.04 -13.72
CA ARG A 100 -12.97 3.33 -12.91
C ARG A 100 -14.03 2.63 -13.77
N ASP A 101 -14.45 3.28 -14.87
CA ASP A 101 -15.48 2.77 -15.78
C ASP A 101 -14.92 1.61 -16.62
N VAL A 102 -13.70 1.77 -17.14
CA VAL A 102 -12.95 0.71 -17.82
C VAL A 102 -12.73 -0.49 -16.90
N THR A 103 -12.27 -0.23 -15.66
CA THR A 103 -12.05 -1.29 -14.67
C THR A 103 -13.34 -2.07 -14.42
N TYR A 104 -14.47 -1.38 -14.22
CA TYR A 104 -15.74 -2.04 -13.96
C TYR A 104 -16.26 -2.87 -15.15
N GLN A 105 -16.06 -2.40 -16.38
CA GLN A 105 -16.54 -3.08 -17.58
C GLN A 105 -15.69 -4.31 -17.94
N TYR A 106 -14.36 -4.17 -17.88
CA TYR A 106 -13.42 -5.16 -18.42
C TYR A 106 -12.83 -6.09 -17.36
N VAL A 107 -12.69 -5.65 -16.10
CA VAL A 107 -12.08 -6.49 -15.07
C VAL A 107 -13.10 -7.48 -14.54
N ARG A 108 -12.70 -8.76 -14.51
CA ARG A 108 -13.46 -9.86 -13.91
C ARG A 108 -12.59 -10.63 -12.93
N LYS A 109 -13.22 -11.40 -12.04
CA LYS A 109 -12.53 -12.36 -11.17
C LYS A 109 -11.56 -13.23 -11.96
N GLY A 110 -10.33 -13.37 -11.46
CA GLY A 110 -9.26 -14.15 -12.07
C GLY A 110 -8.41 -13.39 -13.10
N SER A 111 -8.84 -12.21 -13.54
CA SER A 111 -8.07 -11.36 -14.47
C SER A 111 -6.69 -11.04 -13.90
N ARG A 112 -5.65 -11.17 -14.73
CA ARG A 112 -4.29 -10.77 -14.35
C ARG A 112 -4.10 -9.30 -14.75
N ILE A 113 -3.80 -8.45 -13.77
CA ILE A 113 -3.71 -7.01 -13.97
C ILE A 113 -2.44 -6.44 -13.34
N PHE A 114 -1.91 -5.41 -14.00
CA PHE A 114 -0.86 -4.55 -13.47
C PHE A 114 -1.51 -3.30 -12.91
N VAL A 115 -1.13 -2.91 -11.69
CA VAL A 115 -1.68 -1.76 -11.00
C VAL A 115 -0.54 -0.91 -10.50
N GLU A 116 -0.51 0.34 -10.94
CA GLU A 116 0.34 1.39 -10.39
C GLU A 116 -0.52 2.37 -9.62
N GLY A 117 -0.03 2.82 -8.47
CA GLY A 117 -0.76 3.77 -7.65
C GLY A 117 0.07 4.30 -6.49
N LYS A 118 -0.63 4.82 -5.50
CA LYS A 118 -0.07 5.23 -4.21
C LYS A 118 -0.77 4.50 -3.07
N ILE A 119 -0.05 4.24 -1.98
CA ILE A 119 -0.67 3.71 -0.77
C ILE A 119 -1.32 4.85 0.02
N ASP A 120 -2.54 4.63 0.49
CA ASP A 120 -3.29 5.55 1.33
C ASP A 120 -3.86 4.79 2.53
N TYR A 121 -3.70 5.36 3.72
CA TYR A 121 -4.22 4.79 4.97
C TYR A 121 -5.46 5.59 5.37
N GLY A 122 -6.63 5.13 4.94
CA GLY A 122 -7.89 5.78 5.29
C GLY A 122 -8.29 5.43 6.73
N GLU A 123 -8.58 6.42 7.57
CA GLU A 123 -9.16 6.18 8.89
C GLU A 123 -10.69 6.19 8.81
N TYR A 124 -11.35 5.23 9.45
CA TYR A 124 -12.79 5.25 9.66
C TYR A 124 -13.12 4.88 11.10
N THR A 125 -14.14 5.55 11.65
CA THR A 125 -14.63 5.28 12.99
C THR A 125 -15.75 4.25 12.90
N ASP A 126 -15.60 3.15 13.63
CA ASP A 126 -16.63 2.12 13.74
C ASP A 126 -17.77 2.56 14.67
N LYS A 127 -18.92 1.87 14.67
CA LYS A 127 -20.08 2.19 15.52
C LYS A 127 -19.74 2.22 17.02
N ASN A 128 -18.68 1.51 17.40
CA ASN A 128 -18.16 1.44 18.77
C ASN A 128 -17.15 2.56 19.08
N ASN A 129 -17.06 3.60 18.24
CA ASN A 129 -16.13 4.72 18.35
C ASN A 129 -14.63 4.33 18.32
N VAL A 130 -14.31 3.14 17.81
CA VAL A 130 -12.94 2.68 17.61
C VAL A 130 -12.46 3.13 16.23
N ARG A 131 -11.31 3.82 16.19
CA ARG A 131 -10.65 4.19 14.93
C ARG A 131 -10.01 2.96 14.31
N ARG A 132 -10.38 2.65 13.08
CA ARG A 132 -9.77 1.58 12.28
C ARG A 132 -9.07 2.18 11.07
N GLN A 133 -7.90 1.63 10.75
CA GLN A 133 -7.16 1.98 9.56
C GLN A 133 -7.52 1.01 8.43
N ALA A 134 -7.85 1.57 7.27
CA ALA A 134 -8.13 0.86 6.04
C ALA A 134 -7.06 1.21 5.00
N THR A 135 -6.04 0.37 4.91
CA THR A 135 -5.00 0.51 3.88
C THR A 135 -5.60 0.22 2.50
N THR A 136 -5.49 1.19 1.60
CA THR A 136 -6.03 1.11 0.24
C THR A 136 -5.00 1.63 -0.75
N ILE A 137 -4.89 0.97 -1.89
CA ILE A 137 -4.06 1.45 -3.00
C ILE A 137 -4.95 2.26 -3.93
N ILE A 138 -4.58 3.53 -4.13
CA ILE A 138 -5.29 4.47 -5.00
C ILE A 138 -4.68 4.40 -6.39
N ALA A 139 -5.50 4.00 -7.37
CA ALA A 139 -5.18 3.95 -8.79
C ALA A 139 -6.04 4.94 -9.62
#